data_AF-A0A0C1ZXH1-F1
#
_entry.id   AF-A0A0C1ZXH1-F1
#
_cell.length_a   1.000
_cell.length_b   1.000
_cell.length_c   1.000
_cell.angle_alpha   90.00
_cell.angle_beta   90.00
_cell.angle_gamma   90.00
#
_symmetry.space_group_name_H-M   'P 1'
#
loop_
_entity.id
_entity.type
_entity.pdbx_description
1 polymer ?
#
loop_
_entity_poly.entity_id
_entity_poly.type
_entity_poly.pdbx_seq_one_letter_code
_entity_poly.pdbx_strand_id
1 'polypeptide(L)'
;MQYIDTFFDEWRDAGQALLDETVRYNLRTRSAALADAAESLDAGEPLAFTTLVAAHTKAEIGVEQCVWPLLPPNLRPEQITVRSFCDGRVLLPSLGFLTDAPANAALELVNTDGRPAILGHPELAFEPFEPVAAGARPTIYPHAHPPLRRFLELHGEHFHEVDIAGATAENREALAEGWALLERAWPAQSAELDRDLRSVVISRHPKVNSMAAFAIHGAIFINTRGSESPLFFVEELVHQSGHVTFTKVIADWQAFLAIPYSTPVQMLTGNEADLRSFGDAFHGNYTLVRMVQSFARILDLHAEGRSGLGAEALHELRGRMALGLRRLETGISQIEHPQLYTADGLEIHRRLAAALAELETRHLDDLDDVDISDQPYVFEARRFFDRNPVPR
;
A
#
# COMPACT_ATOMS: atom_id res chain seq x y z
N MET A 1 -0.72 26.51 3.55
CA MET A 1 -0.79 25.05 3.66
C MET A 1 -2.23 24.64 3.50
N GLN A 2 -2.69 24.59 2.25
CA GLN A 2 -4.01 24.07 1.91
C GLN A 2 -3.84 22.61 1.45
N TYR A 3 -3.53 21.76 2.42
CA TYR A 3 -3.32 20.34 2.15
C TYR A 3 -4.59 19.68 1.59
N ILE A 4 -4.37 18.55 0.91
CA ILE A 4 -5.39 17.79 0.18
C ILE A 4 -6.21 16.83 1.09
N ASP A 5 -5.85 16.74 2.38
CA ASP A 5 -6.30 15.76 3.39
C ASP A 5 -7.78 15.37 3.30
N THR A 6 -8.69 16.34 3.28
CA THR A 6 -10.14 16.10 3.26
C THR A 6 -10.82 16.39 1.92
N PHE A 7 -10.11 17.00 0.97
CA PHE A 7 -10.72 17.37 -0.31
C PHE A 7 -11.14 16.14 -1.14
N PHE A 8 -10.41 15.03 -0.99
CA PHE A 8 -10.71 13.78 -1.68
C PHE A 8 -11.62 12.84 -0.87
N ASP A 9 -12.16 13.27 0.29
CA ASP A 9 -13.01 12.42 1.15
C ASP A 9 -14.23 11.91 0.40
N GLU A 10 -15.02 12.80 -0.21
CA GLU A 10 -16.28 12.45 -0.88
C GLU A 10 -16.07 11.48 -2.06
N TRP A 11 -15.04 11.72 -2.89
CA TRP A 11 -14.70 10.84 -4.02
C TRP A 11 -14.12 9.49 -3.56
N ARG A 12 -13.25 9.48 -2.54
CA ARG A 12 -12.72 8.24 -1.96
C ARG A 12 -13.85 7.38 -1.38
N ASP A 13 -14.77 7.98 -0.63
CA ASP A 13 -15.82 7.24 0.07
C ASP A 13 -16.90 6.74 -0.91
N ALA A 14 -17.20 7.51 -1.97
CA ALA A 14 -18.01 7.04 -3.10
C ALA A 14 -17.33 5.87 -3.85
N GLY A 15 -16.02 5.95 -4.08
CA GLY A 15 -15.24 4.87 -4.69
C GLY A 15 -15.15 3.63 -3.81
N GLN A 16 -15.00 3.77 -2.49
CA GLN A 16 -15.07 2.66 -1.54
C GLN A 16 -16.42 1.96 -1.64
N ALA A 17 -17.53 2.71 -1.68
CA ALA A 17 -18.87 2.12 -1.82
C ALA A 17 -19.04 1.33 -3.14
N LEU A 18 -18.42 1.78 -4.24
CA LEU A 18 -18.39 1.07 -5.52
C LEU A 18 -17.55 -0.23 -5.44
N LEU A 19 -16.43 -0.22 -4.71
CA LEU A 19 -15.65 -1.42 -4.43
C LEU A 19 -16.43 -2.40 -3.53
N ASP A 20 -17.09 -1.91 -2.48
CA ASP A 20 -17.93 -2.71 -1.57
C ASP A 20 -19.11 -3.33 -2.32
N GLU A 21 -19.78 -2.59 -3.21
CA GLU A 21 -20.82 -3.15 -4.09
C GLU A 21 -20.25 -4.21 -5.05
N THR A 22 -19.09 -3.95 -5.66
CA THR A 22 -18.43 -4.91 -6.57
C THR A 22 -18.05 -6.20 -5.85
N VAL A 23 -17.53 -6.13 -4.63
CA VAL A 23 -17.21 -7.30 -3.79
C VAL A 23 -18.48 -8.05 -3.39
N ARG A 24 -19.51 -7.35 -2.88
CA ARG A 24 -20.79 -7.98 -2.47
C ARG A 24 -21.53 -8.62 -3.66
N TYR A 25 -21.51 -8.00 -4.84
CA TYR A 25 -22.05 -8.59 -6.06
C TYR A 25 -21.32 -9.89 -6.44
N ASN A 26 -19.98 -9.88 -6.44
CA ASN A 26 -19.19 -11.08 -6.72
C ASN A 26 -19.29 -12.16 -5.64
N LEU A 27 -19.62 -11.80 -4.40
CA LEU A 27 -19.93 -12.77 -3.34
C LEU A 27 -21.30 -13.42 -3.58
N ARG A 28 -22.33 -12.64 -3.89
CA ARG A 28 -23.69 -13.13 -4.22
C ARG A 28 -23.70 -14.15 -5.36
N THR A 29 -22.85 -13.97 -6.37
CA THR A 29 -22.75 -14.92 -7.51
C THR A 29 -21.98 -16.20 -7.20
N ARG A 30 -21.29 -16.29 -6.04
CA ARG A 30 -20.44 -17.44 -5.68
C ARG A 30 -20.86 -18.18 -4.41
N SER A 31 -21.43 -17.48 -3.41
CA SER A 31 -22.04 -18.09 -2.23
C SER A 31 -23.12 -17.16 -1.66
N ALA A 32 -24.39 -17.51 -1.91
CA ALA A 32 -25.53 -16.76 -1.38
C ALA A 32 -25.57 -16.77 0.16
N ALA A 33 -25.24 -17.91 0.78
CA ALA A 33 -25.23 -18.08 2.24
C ALA A 33 -24.23 -17.14 2.94
N LEU A 34 -23.07 -16.88 2.32
CA LEU A 34 -22.12 -15.89 2.83
C LEU A 34 -22.55 -14.46 2.48
N ALA A 35 -23.19 -14.24 1.34
CA ALA A 35 -23.61 -12.91 0.91
C ALA A 35 -24.67 -12.28 1.83
N ASP A 36 -25.62 -13.07 2.34
CA ASP A 36 -26.64 -12.62 3.29
C ASP A 36 -26.04 -12.26 4.67
N ALA A 37 -24.90 -12.86 5.03
CA ALA A 37 -24.13 -12.52 6.23
C ALA A 37 -23.17 -11.33 6.03
N ALA A 38 -22.92 -10.92 4.79
CA ALA A 38 -21.82 -10.05 4.39
C ALA A 38 -22.24 -8.61 4.02
N GLU A 39 -23.37 -8.12 4.54
CA GLU A 39 -23.79 -6.73 4.28
C GLU A 39 -22.77 -5.69 4.77
N SER A 40 -22.01 -6.00 5.83
CA SER A 40 -20.96 -5.17 6.43
C SER A 40 -19.53 -5.59 6.04
N LEU A 41 -19.34 -6.26 4.90
CA LEU A 41 -18.03 -6.74 4.46
C LEU A 41 -17.15 -5.59 3.94
N ASP A 42 -16.00 -5.39 4.59
CA ASP A 42 -14.97 -4.41 4.22
C ASP A 42 -14.20 -4.87 2.98
N ALA A 43 -14.45 -4.25 1.81
CA ALA A 43 -13.72 -4.57 0.58
C ALA A 43 -12.22 -4.19 0.62
N GLY A 44 -11.77 -3.52 1.68
CA GLY A 44 -10.35 -3.29 1.92
C GLY A 44 -9.57 -4.55 2.32
N GLU A 45 -10.22 -5.69 2.62
CA GLU A 45 -9.47 -6.93 2.88
C GLU A 45 -8.87 -7.52 1.59
N PRO A 46 -7.54 -7.58 1.45
CA PRO A 46 -6.93 -7.82 0.16
C PRO A 46 -7.14 -9.21 -0.42
N LEU A 47 -7.26 -10.25 0.39
CA LEU A 47 -7.40 -11.63 -0.09
C LEU A 47 -8.85 -11.94 -0.52
N ALA A 48 -9.85 -11.43 0.19
CA ALA A 48 -11.24 -11.43 -0.22
C ALA A 48 -11.43 -10.58 -1.50
N PHE A 49 -10.86 -9.37 -1.56
CA PHE A 49 -10.89 -8.54 -2.77
C PHE A 49 -10.24 -9.26 -3.96
N THR A 50 -9.02 -9.78 -3.78
CA THR A 50 -8.30 -10.58 -4.80
C THR A 50 -9.16 -11.75 -5.29
N THR A 51 -9.78 -12.48 -4.38
CA THR A 51 -10.54 -13.69 -4.72
C THR A 51 -11.84 -13.35 -5.44
N LEU A 52 -12.55 -12.30 -5.00
CA LEU A 52 -13.88 -11.93 -5.51
C LEU A 52 -13.83 -11.04 -6.76
N VAL A 53 -12.91 -10.09 -6.84
CA VAL A 53 -12.85 -9.08 -7.93
C VAL A 53 -11.81 -9.41 -9.00
N ALA A 54 -10.65 -9.97 -8.65
CA ALA A 54 -9.57 -10.27 -9.60
C ALA A 54 -9.82 -11.56 -10.41
N ALA A 55 -10.90 -11.55 -11.20
CA ALA A 55 -11.55 -12.68 -11.86
C ALA A 55 -10.72 -13.45 -12.92
N HIS A 56 -9.47 -13.07 -13.17
CA HIS A 56 -8.54 -13.81 -14.05
C HIS A 56 -7.59 -14.73 -13.28
N THR A 57 -7.77 -14.84 -11.97
CA THR A 57 -6.88 -15.61 -11.11
C THR A 57 -7.55 -16.87 -10.58
N LYS A 58 -6.87 -18.02 -10.73
CA LYS A 58 -7.20 -19.23 -9.96
C LYS A 58 -6.76 -18.97 -8.52
N ALA A 59 -7.62 -18.36 -7.72
CA ALA A 59 -7.36 -18.14 -6.31
C ALA A 59 -7.05 -19.50 -5.64
N GLU A 60 -5.87 -19.61 -5.03
CA GLU A 60 -5.42 -20.86 -4.38
C GLU A 60 -6.09 -21.10 -3.03
N ILE A 61 -6.79 -20.07 -2.54
CA ILE A 61 -7.63 -19.98 -1.35
C ILE A 61 -9.11 -19.90 -1.76
N GLY A 62 -10.01 -20.53 -1.01
CA GLY A 62 -11.45 -20.54 -1.29
C GLY A 62 -12.15 -19.24 -0.87
N VAL A 63 -13.26 -18.90 -1.54
CA VAL A 63 -14.10 -17.74 -1.18
C VAL A 63 -14.52 -17.79 0.29
N GLU A 64 -14.93 -18.97 0.78
CA GLU A 64 -15.40 -19.14 2.15
C GLU A 64 -14.27 -18.91 3.16
N GLN A 65 -13.09 -19.46 2.89
CA GLN A 65 -11.89 -19.27 3.71
C GLN A 65 -11.42 -17.80 3.77
N CYS A 66 -11.64 -17.02 2.70
CA CYS A 66 -11.39 -15.57 2.72
C CYS A 66 -12.46 -14.77 3.47
N VAL A 67 -13.74 -15.07 3.26
CA VAL A 67 -14.86 -14.23 3.72
C VAL A 67 -15.30 -14.56 5.14
N TRP A 68 -15.29 -15.83 5.54
CA TRP A 68 -15.72 -16.30 6.87
C TRP A 68 -15.12 -15.52 8.04
N PRO A 69 -13.80 -15.23 8.12
CA PRO A 69 -13.26 -14.49 9.26
C PRO A 69 -13.71 -13.02 9.32
N LEU A 70 -14.14 -12.46 8.19
CA LEU A 70 -14.59 -11.07 8.06
C LEU A 70 -16.06 -10.89 8.46
N LEU A 71 -16.82 -11.98 8.56
CA LEU A 71 -18.19 -11.96 9.07
C LEU A 71 -18.20 -11.71 10.60
N PRO A 72 -19.20 -10.97 11.12
CA PRO A 72 -19.46 -10.89 12.56
C PRO A 72 -19.58 -12.30 13.19
N PRO A 73 -19.06 -12.55 14.40
CA PRO A 73 -19.00 -13.91 14.98
C PRO A 73 -20.34 -14.65 15.06
N ASN A 74 -21.46 -13.93 15.18
CA ASN A 74 -22.82 -14.45 15.21
C ASN A 74 -23.47 -14.69 13.83
N LEU A 75 -22.79 -14.32 12.74
CA LEU A 75 -23.20 -14.56 11.35
C LEU A 75 -22.25 -15.53 10.63
N ARG A 76 -21.17 -15.96 11.28
CA ARG A 76 -20.24 -16.98 10.77
C ARG A 76 -20.93 -18.35 10.75
N PRO A 77 -20.92 -19.08 9.61
CA PRO A 77 -21.29 -20.50 9.58
C PRO A 77 -20.56 -21.30 10.66
N GLU A 78 -21.26 -22.26 11.27
CA GLU A 78 -20.74 -23.14 12.33
C GLU A 78 -19.54 -23.99 11.86
N GLN A 79 -19.50 -24.30 10.56
CA GLN A 79 -18.45 -25.09 9.91
C GLN A 79 -18.22 -24.60 8.48
N ILE A 80 -16.96 -24.56 8.02
CA ILE A 80 -16.59 -24.42 6.60
C ILE A 80 -15.40 -25.32 6.27
N THR A 81 -15.26 -25.72 4.99
CA THR A 81 -14.03 -26.34 4.50
C THR A 81 -12.98 -25.27 4.21
N VAL A 82 -11.83 -25.35 4.89
CA VAL A 82 -10.63 -24.56 4.60
C VAL A 82 -9.55 -25.43 3.96
N ARG A 83 -8.58 -24.80 3.29
CA ARG A 83 -7.48 -25.49 2.63
C ARG A 83 -6.14 -25.07 3.20
N SER A 84 -5.28 -26.05 3.46
CA SER A 84 -3.87 -25.83 3.76
C SER A 84 -3.02 -25.73 2.48
N PHE A 85 -1.93 -24.98 2.55
CA PHE A 85 -0.99 -24.81 1.45
C PHE A 85 0.07 -25.93 1.43
N CYS A 86 1.00 -25.85 0.49
CA CYS A 86 2.06 -26.84 0.31
C CYS A 86 3.12 -26.86 1.43
N ASP A 87 3.15 -25.83 2.26
CA ASP A 87 3.96 -25.68 3.48
C ASP A 87 3.21 -26.12 4.76
N GLY A 88 2.00 -26.65 4.63
CA GLY A 88 1.15 -27.05 5.77
C GLY A 88 0.40 -25.90 6.44
N ARG A 89 0.52 -24.65 5.97
CA ARG A 89 -0.15 -23.51 6.60
C ARG A 89 -1.60 -23.36 6.14
N VAL A 90 -2.50 -23.02 7.06
CA VAL A 90 -3.86 -22.53 6.78
C VAL A 90 -3.90 -21.03 7.04
N LEU A 91 -4.47 -20.27 6.11
CA LEU A 91 -4.62 -18.81 6.19
C LEU A 91 -6.08 -18.43 6.36
N LEU A 92 -6.38 -17.58 7.35
CA LEU A 92 -7.66 -16.90 7.52
C LEU A 92 -7.41 -15.39 7.59
N PRO A 93 -7.85 -14.59 6.60
CA PRO A 93 -7.66 -13.14 6.63
C PRO A 93 -8.14 -12.49 7.93
N SER A 94 -7.41 -11.47 8.40
CA SER A 94 -7.65 -10.78 9.68
C SER A 94 -7.60 -11.63 10.97
N LEU A 95 -7.54 -12.97 10.90
CA LEU A 95 -7.30 -13.86 12.05
C LEU A 95 -5.88 -14.42 12.12
N GLY A 96 -5.17 -14.44 10.98
CA GLY A 96 -3.78 -14.87 10.90
C GLY A 96 -3.60 -16.22 10.21
N PHE A 97 -2.60 -16.97 10.64
CA PHE A 97 -2.25 -18.26 10.06
C PHE A 97 -2.16 -19.36 11.13
N LEU A 98 -2.27 -20.60 10.69
CA LEU A 98 -2.14 -21.81 11.50
C LEU A 98 -1.11 -22.70 10.82
N THR A 99 -0.15 -23.25 11.56
CA THR A 99 0.97 -24.06 11.03
C THR A 99 0.71 -25.56 11.14
N ASP A 100 1.62 -26.36 10.58
CA ASP A 100 1.76 -27.81 10.83
C ASP A 100 0.54 -28.68 10.47
N ALA A 101 -0.45 -28.14 9.76
CA ALA A 101 -1.56 -28.91 9.23
C ALA A 101 -1.10 -29.78 8.04
N PRO A 102 -1.79 -30.91 7.74
CA PRO A 102 -1.44 -31.76 6.60
C PRO A 102 -1.41 -30.98 5.29
N ALA A 103 -0.29 -30.95 4.58
CA ALA A 103 -0.07 -30.06 3.43
C ALA A 103 -0.98 -30.36 2.22
N ASN A 104 -1.46 -29.29 1.56
CA ASN A 104 -2.43 -29.31 0.44
C ASN A 104 -3.82 -29.91 0.76
N ALA A 105 -4.12 -30.21 2.02
CA ALA A 105 -5.36 -30.86 2.44
C ALA A 105 -6.57 -29.91 2.48
N ALA A 106 -7.76 -30.49 2.31
CA ALA A 106 -9.00 -29.89 2.77
C ALA A 106 -9.21 -30.28 4.25
N LEU A 107 -9.61 -29.31 5.07
CA LEU A 107 -9.75 -29.42 6.52
C LEU A 107 -11.05 -28.72 6.93
N GLU A 108 -11.74 -29.23 7.94
CA GLU A 108 -12.98 -28.61 8.41
C GLU A 108 -12.67 -27.64 9.55
N LEU A 109 -12.92 -26.35 9.34
CA LEU A 109 -12.87 -25.31 10.36
C LEU A 109 -14.23 -25.26 11.06
N VAL A 110 -14.25 -25.38 12.38
CA VAL A 110 -15.46 -25.29 13.22
C VAL A 110 -15.41 -24.08 14.15
N ASN A 111 -16.58 -23.54 14.46
CA ASN A 111 -16.78 -22.31 15.23
C ASN A 111 -17.44 -22.59 16.59
N THR A 112 -16.65 -22.89 17.62
CA THR A 112 -17.19 -23.18 18.96
C THR A 112 -17.15 -21.91 19.81
N ASP A 113 -18.30 -21.38 20.19
CA ASP A 113 -18.44 -20.14 21.00
C ASP A 113 -17.63 -18.95 20.46
N GLY A 114 -17.60 -18.79 19.13
CA GLY A 114 -16.85 -17.75 18.43
C GLY A 114 -15.35 -18.02 18.24
N ARG A 115 -14.87 -19.20 18.67
CA ARG A 115 -13.46 -19.62 18.53
C ARG A 115 -13.30 -20.54 17.31
N PRO A 116 -12.48 -20.17 16.31
CA PRO A 116 -12.11 -21.07 15.22
C PRO A 116 -11.19 -22.18 15.71
N ALA A 117 -11.46 -23.42 15.31
CA ALA A 117 -10.58 -24.57 15.51
C ALA A 117 -10.67 -25.52 14.31
N ILE A 118 -9.63 -26.31 14.05
CA ILE A 118 -9.66 -27.35 13.01
C ILE A 118 -10.20 -28.65 13.61
N LEU A 119 -11.25 -29.21 12.99
CA LEU A 119 -11.89 -30.44 13.44
C LEU A 119 -10.91 -31.63 13.34
N GLY A 120 -10.77 -32.36 14.44
CA GLY A 120 -9.77 -33.44 14.57
C GLY A 120 -8.36 -32.97 14.93
N HIS A 121 -8.10 -31.66 14.95
CA HIS A 121 -6.81 -31.03 15.24
C HIS A 121 -6.92 -29.90 16.29
N PRO A 122 -7.44 -30.18 17.51
CA PRO A 122 -7.62 -29.18 18.57
C PRO A 122 -6.30 -28.61 19.12
N GLU A 123 -5.15 -29.23 18.79
CA GLU A 123 -3.81 -28.73 19.10
C GLU A 123 -3.36 -27.55 18.23
N LEU A 124 -3.96 -27.37 17.05
CA LEU A 124 -3.55 -26.34 16.10
C LEU A 124 -4.27 -25.02 16.39
N ALA A 125 -3.48 -23.96 16.62
CA ALA A 125 -3.95 -22.62 16.95
C ALA A 125 -3.69 -21.63 15.79
N PHE A 126 -4.41 -20.51 15.80
CA PHE A 126 -4.14 -19.39 14.91
C PHE A 126 -3.18 -18.40 15.57
N GLU A 127 -2.04 -18.16 14.94
CA GLU A 127 -1.11 -17.08 15.23
C GLU A 127 -1.59 -15.82 14.48
N PRO A 128 -2.02 -14.76 15.19
CA PRO A 128 -2.50 -13.54 14.56
C PRO A 128 -1.34 -12.79 13.90
N PHE A 129 -1.63 -12.09 12.80
CA PHE A 129 -0.65 -11.19 12.20
C PHE A 129 -0.35 -10.01 13.14
N GLU A 130 0.94 -9.72 13.33
CA GLU A 130 1.37 -8.56 14.11
C GLU A 130 1.01 -7.25 13.38
N PRO A 131 0.55 -6.20 14.09
CA PRO A 131 0.29 -4.90 13.48
C PRO A 131 1.59 -4.20 13.09
N VAL A 132 1.51 -3.24 12.15
CA VAL A 132 2.67 -2.44 11.72
C VAL A 132 3.25 -1.55 12.83
N ALA A 133 2.40 -1.16 13.79
CA ALA A 133 2.76 -0.43 15.00
C ALA A 133 1.71 -0.71 16.10
N ALA A 134 2.01 -0.39 17.36
CA ALA A 134 1.09 -0.64 18.47
C ALA A 134 -0.21 0.17 18.33
N GLY A 135 -1.33 -0.53 18.09
CA GLY A 135 -2.66 0.08 17.90
C GLY A 135 -3.04 0.36 16.44
N ALA A 136 -2.10 0.23 15.50
CA ALA A 136 -2.37 0.36 14.06
C ALA A 136 -3.17 -0.85 13.53
N ARG A 137 -4.08 -0.60 12.59
CA ARG A 137 -4.93 -1.60 11.95
C ARG A 137 -4.25 -2.43 10.85
N PRO A 138 -3.31 -1.91 10.03
CA PRO A 138 -2.60 -2.72 9.06
C PRO A 138 -1.69 -3.74 9.75
N THR A 139 -1.60 -4.94 9.20
CA THR A 139 -0.80 -6.04 9.75
C THR A 139 0.31 -6.47 8.79
N ILE A 140 1.41 -6.97 9.35
CA ILE A 140 2.57 -7.43 8.59
C ILE A 140 2.38 -8.92 8.27
N TYR A 141 2.51 -9.29 7.00
CA TYR A 141 2.53 -10.69 6.57
C TYR A 141 3.96 -11.25 6.72
N PRO A 142 4.23 -12.18 7.66
CA PRO A 142 5.59 -12.50 8.09
C PRO A 142 6.30 -13.56 7.21
N HIS A 143 5.65 -14.08 6.17
CA HIS A 143 6.24 -15.06 5.26
C HIS A 143 5.58 -15.07 3.88
N ALA A 144 6.29 -15.66 2.91
CA ALA A 144 5.81 -15.88 1.56
C ALA A 144 4.64 -16.89 1.54
N HIS A 145 3.41 -16.42 1.28
CA HIS A 145 2.22 -17.27 1.12
C HIS A 145 1.84 -17.46 -0.35
N PRO A 146 1.33 -18.64 -0.78
CA PRO A 146 0.96 -18.88 -2.18
C PRO A 146 -0.06 -17.89 -2.78
N PRO A 147 -1.12 -17.42 -2.08
CA PRO A 147 -2.00 -16.36 -2.62
C PRO A 147 -1.28 -15.07 -3.03
N LEU A 148 -0.13 -14.73 -2.39
CA LEU A 148 0.70 -13.57 -2.71
C LEU A 148 1.63 -13.81 -3.91
N ARG A 149 1.90 -15.07 -4.26
CA ARG A 149 2.88 -15.52 -5.27
C ARG A 149 2.85 -14.71 -6.56
N ARG A 150 1.66 -14.60 -7.14
CA ARG A 150 1.41 -13.97 -8.46
C ARG A 150 1.88 -12.52 -8.54
N PHE A 151 1.98 -11.83 -7.40
CA PHE A 151 2.37 -10.41 -7.33
C PHE A 151 3.90 -10.28 -7.30
N LEU A 152 4.58 -11.17 -6.58
CA LEU A 152 6.06 -11.18 -6.54
C LEU A 152 6.70 -11.73 -7.84
N GLU A 153 6.01 -12.61 -8.57
CA GLU A 153 6.48 -13.16 -9.85
C GLU A 153 6.29 -12.20 -11.06
N LEU A 154 5.73 -10.99 -10.88
CA LEU A 154 5.41 -10.05 -11.97
C LEU A 154 6.62 -9.59 -12.80
N HIS A 155 7.84 -9.75 -12.29
CA HIS A 155 9.08 -9.32 -12.95
C HIS A 155 9.86 -10.47 -13.63
N GLY A 156 9.29 -11.67 -13.70
CA GLY A 156 9.95 -12.86 -14.28
C GLY A 156 10.93 -13.57 -13.35
N GLU A 157 11.12 -13.05 -12.14
CA GLU A 157 11.85 -13.65 -11.04
C GLU A 157 10.97 -14.70 -10.33
N HIS A 158 11.57 -15.69 -9.66
CA HIS A 158 10.79 -16.75 -9.04
C HIS A 158 10.38 -16.41 -7.60
N PHE A 159 9.15 -16.75 -7.23
CA PHE A 159 8.59 -16.50 -5.89
C PHE A 159 9.46 -16.98 -4.72
N HIS A 160 10.19 -18.09 -4.92
CA HIS A 160 11.05 -18.71 -3.90
C HIS A 160 12.41 -18.01 -3.74
N GLU A 161 12.73 -17.01 -4.56
CA GLU A 161 13.94 -16.18 -4.47
C GLU A 161 13.71 -14.91 -3.65
N VAL A 162 12.45 -14.56 -3.35
CA VAL A 162 12.05 -13.35 -2.60
C VAL A 162 11.99 -13.65 -1.11
N ASP A 163 12.92 -13.09 -0.34
CA ASP A 163 12.90 -13.20 1.12
C ASP A 163 11.86 -12.24 1.72
N ILE A 164 10.85 -12.79 2.40
CA ILE A 164 9.88 -12.02 3.20
C ILE A 164 10.18 -12.14 4.70
N ALA A 165 10.62 -13.31 5.17
CA ALA A 165 10.73 -13.59 6.60
C ALA A 165 11.96 -12.91 7.23
N GLY A 166 13.12 -12.98 6.57
CA GLY A 166 14.33 -12.26 6.98
C GLY A 166 14.15 -10.75 6.82
N ALA A 167 13.68 -10.31 5.65
CA ALA A 167 13.33 -8.92 5.38
C ALA A 167 12.39 -8.32 6.43
N THR A 168 11.34 -9.05 6.83
CA THR A 168 10.41 -8.64 7.90
C THR A 168 11.09 -8.59 9.27
N ALA A 169 11.79 -9.65 9.67
CA ALA A 169 12.45 -9.73 10.97
C ALA A 169 13.50 -8.62 11.17
N GLU A 170 14.20 -8.25 10.10
CA GLU A 170 15.27 -7.24 10.12
C GLU A 170 14.74 -5.80 10.11
N ASN A 171 13.54 -5.55 9.56
CA ASN A 171 13.02 -4.19 9.34
C ASN A 171 11.79 -3.82 10.20
N ARG A 172 11.24 -4.74 11.00
CA ARG A 172 10.04 -4.51 11.82
C ARG A 172 10.14 -3.27 12.71
N GLU A 173 11.30 -3.05 13.35
CA GLU A 173 11.53 -1.93 14.25
C GLU A 173 11.53 -0.59 13.48
N ALA A 174 12.28 -0.51 12.37
CA ALA A 174 12.31 0.66 11.50
C ALA A 174 10.93 0.99 10.89
N LEU A 175 10.12 -0.02 10.55
CA LEU A 175 8.74 0.18 10.10
C LEU A 175 7.87 0.80 11.21
N ALA A 176 7.94 0.26 12.43
CA ALA A 176 7.17 0.78 13.56
C ALA A 176 7.62 2.20 13.97
N GLU A 177 8.91 2.51 13.92
CA GLU A 177 9.45 3.85 14.13
C GLU A 177 9.00 4.82 13.02
N GLY A 178 9.00 4.39 11.77
CA GLY A 178 8.53 5.17 10.61
C GLY A 178 7.05 5.51 10.72
N TRP A 179 6.21 4.53 11.08
CA TRP A 179 4.80 4.74 11.37
C TRP A 179 4.60 5.74 12.52
N ALA A 180 5.30 5.55 13.64
CA ALA A 180 5.19 6.46 14.78
C ALA A 180 5.70 7.88 14.47
N LEU A 181 6.69 8.04 13.58
CA LEU A 181 7.17 9.34 13.09
C LEU A 181 6.11 10.03 12.22
N LEU A 182 5.49 9.28 11.29
CA LEU A 182 4.38 9.76 10.46
C LEU A 182 3.18 10.19 11.31
N GLU A 183 2.82 9.41 12.33
CA GLU A 183 1.73 9.74 13.26
C GLU A 183 2.01 11.06 14.01
N ARG A 184 3.24 11.27 14.50
CA ARG A 184 3.61 12.52 15.18
C ARG A 184 3.60 13.74 14.25
N ALA A 185 4.01 13.56 12.99
CA ALA A 185 4.15 14.64 12.02
C ALA A 185 2.83 14.98 11.29
N TRP A 186 1.98 13.99 11.03
CA TRP A 186 0.74 14.14 10.26
C TRP A 186 -0.30 13.08 10.68
N PRO A 187 -0.98 13.26 11.82
CA PRO A 187 -1.99 12.31 12.32
C PRO A 187 -3.08 11.96 11.30
N ALA A 188 -3.48 12.93 10.45
CA ALA A 188 -4.47 12.73 9.40
C ALA A 188 -4.00 11.75 8.31
N GLN A 189 -2.72 11.80 7.92
CA GLN A 189 -2.14 10.83 6.98
C GLN A 189 -2.07 9.44 7.61
N SER A 190 -1.64 9.33 8.87
CA SER A 190 -1.61 8.06 9.61
C SER A 190 -3.02 7.43 9.70
N ALA A 191 -4.05 8.24 10.03
CA ALA A 191 -5.44 7.80 10.05
C ALA A 191 -5.99 7.38 8.67
N GLU A 192 -5.51 7.99 7.57
CA GLU A 192 -5.79 7.53 6.21
C GLU A 192 -5.18 6.14 5.94
N LEU A 193 -3.91 5.92 6.31
CA LEU A 193 -3.27 4.61 6.18
C LEU A 193 -4.02 3.54 6.97
N ASP A 194 -4.43 3.87 8.20
CA ASP A 194 -5.16 2.95 9.08
C ASP A 194 -6.58 2.62 8.57
N ARG A 195 -7.24 3.59 7.91
CA ARG A 195 -8.53 3.42 7.23
C ARG A 195 -8.40 2.59 5.95
N ASP A 196 -7.36 2.83 5.14
CA ASP A 196 -7.31 2.34 3.75
C ASP A 196 -6.43 1.09 3.55
N LEU A 197 -5.45 0.83 4.42
CA LEU A 197 -4.64 -0.40 4.39
C LEU A 197 -5.14 -1.48 5.37
N ARG A 198 -4.89 -2.74 5.03
CA ARG A 198 -5.01 -3.90 5.95
C ARG A 198 -3.73 -4.69 6.06
N SER A 199 -2.82 -4.59 5.08
CA SER A 199 -1.69 -5.52 4.96
C SER A 199 -0.44 -4.87 4.39
N VAL A 200 0.70 -5.14 5.03
CA VAL A 200 2.03 -4.77 4.56
C VAL A 200 2.86 -6.04 4.38
N VAL A 201 3.47 -6.21 3.21
CA VAL A 201 4.40 -7.30 2.92
C VAL A 201 5.79 -6.71 2.79
N ILE A 202 6.64 -6.90 3.81
CA ILE A 202 8.06 -6.55 3.70
C ILE A 202 8.76 -7.70 2.98
N SER A 203 9.50 -7.37 1.93
CA SER A 203 10.18 -8.30 1.03
C SER A 203 11.57 -7.81 0.70
N ARG A 204 12.41 -8.69 0.17
CA ARG A 204 13.77 -8.38 -0.25
C ARG A 204 14.13 -9.18 -1.49
N HIS A 205 14.33 -8.46 -2.59
CA HIS A 205 14.86 -8.99 -3.83
C HIS A 205 15.69 -7.91 -4.57
N PRO A 206 16.80 -8.25 -5.24
CA PRO A 206 17.63 -7.26 -5.96
C PRO A 206 16.92 -6.61 -7.17
N LYS A 207 15.81 -7.17 -7.66
CA LYS A 207 15.12 -6.70 -8.89
C LYS A 207 13.63 -6.37 -8.74
N VAL A 208 13.00 -6.75 -7.62
CA VAL A 208 11.59 -6.35 -7.35
C VAL A 208 11.60 -4.90 -6.84
N ASN A 209 10.54 -4.17 -7.13
CA ASN A 209 10.29 -2.84 -6.56
C ASN A 209 9.10 -2.90 -5.60
N SER A 210 9.04 -1.97 -4.67
CA SER A 210 7.84 -1.73 -3.86
C SER A 210 6.66 -1.35 -4.76
N MET A 211 5.46 -1.78 -4.38
CA MET A 211 4.25 -1.61 -5.19
C MET A 211 2.97 -1.70 -4.35
N ALA A 212 1.90 -1.13 -4.88
CA ALA A 212 0.52 -1.53 -4.63
C ALA A 212 -0.15 -1.90 -5.96
N ALA A 213 -1.19 -2.75 -5.93
CA ALA A 213 -1.90 -3.14 -7.16
C ALA A 213 -3.40 -3.31 -6.91
N PHE A 214 -4.23 -2.83 -7.85
CA PHE A 214 -5.70 -2.96 -7.79
C PHE A 214 -6.15 -4.41 -7.50
N ALA A 215 -5.50 -5.39 -8.13
CA ALA A 215 -5.84 -6.81 -8.00
C ALA A 215 -5.62 -7.40 -6.60
N ILE A 216 -5.02 -6.66 -5.66
CA ILE A 216 -4.90 -6.95 -4.22
C ILE A 216 -5.04 -5.66 -3.39
N HIS A 217 -6.12 -4.92 -3.67
CA HIS A 217 -6.46 -3.66 -3.02
C HIS A 217 -6.43 -3.77 -1.48
N GLY A 218 -5.93 -2.73 -0.79
CA GLY A 218 -5.73 -2.72 0.66
C GLY A 218 -4.39 -3.32 1.15
N ALA A 219 -3.61 -3.94 0.27
CA ALA A 219 -2.24 -4.38 0.55
C ALA A 219 -1.20 -3.49 -0.13
N ILE A 220 -0.02 -3.40 0.51
CA ILE A 220 1.19 -2.84 -0.08
C ILE A 220 2.35 -3.83 0.07
N PHE A 221 3.26 -3.81 -0.90
CA PHE A 221 4.51 -4.58 -0.89
C PHE A 221 5.67 -3.59 -0.85
N ILE A 222 6.57 -3.78 0.11
CA ILE A 222 7.76 -2.93 0.29
C ILE A 222 8.98 -3.82 0.06
N ASN A 223 9.89 -3.44 -0.85
CA ASN A 223 11.08 -4.22 -1.19
C ASN A 223 12.36 -3.56 -0.67
N THR A 224 12.87 -4.05 0.45
CA THR A 224 14.12 -3.58 1.09
C THR A 224 15.37 -4.10 0.38
N ARG A 225 16.48 -3.40 0.60
CA ARG A 225 17.84 -3.72 0.11
C ARG A 225 18.77 -4.16 1.24
N GLY A 226 18.36 -3.97 2.49
CA GLY A 226 19.03 -4.42 3.70
C GLY A 226 18.17 -4.07 4.92
N SER A 227 18.82 -3.54 5.95
CA SER A 227 18.17 -2.83 7.04
C SER A 227 17.93 -1.39 6.54
N GLU A 228 16.68 -0.96 6.47
CA GLU A 228 16.31 0.37 5.98
C GLU A 228 16.01 1.34 7.14
N SER A 229 16.02 2.65 6.85
CA SER A 229 15.73 3.67 7.85
C SER A 229 14.22 3.80 8.15
N PRO A 230 13.83 4.38 9.30
CA PRO A 230 12.45 4.80 9.53
C PRO A 230 11.90 5.75 8.44
N LEU A 231 12.77 6.51 7.77
CA LEU A 231 12.40 7.44 6.70
C LEU A 231 12.13 6.74 5.36
N PHE A 232 12.84 5.64 5.06
CA PHE A 232 12.44 4.73 3.99
C PHE A 232 11.02 4.20 4.21
N PHE A 233 10.70 3.81 5.45
CA PHE A 233 9.36 3.33 5.76
C PHE A 233 8.30 4.43 5.71
N VAL A 234 8.59 5.68 6.09
CA VAL A 234 7.68 6.80 5.81
C VAL A 234 7.44 6.98 4.31
N GLU A 235 8.50 6.92 3.49
CA GLU A 235 8.41 7.06 2.03
C GLU A 235 7.47 5.99 1.45
N GLU A 236 7.75 4.72 1.71
CA GLU A 236 7.03 3.59 1.13
C GLU A 236 5.63 3.42 1.72
N LEU A 237 5.44 3.67 3.02
CA LEU A 237 4.11 3.67 3.62
C LEU A 237 3.20 4.69 2.91
N VAL A 238 3.63 5.95 2.78
CA VAL A 238 2.80 7.01 2.21
C VAL A 238 2.67 6.88 0.68
N HIS A 239 3.73 6.48 -0.03
CA HIS A 239 3.69 6.29 -1.48
C HIS A 239 2.78 5.13 -1.87
N GLN A 240 2.99 3.95 -1.28
CA GLN A 240 2.23 2.76 -1.64
C GLN A 240 0.80 2.79 -1.07
N SER A 241 0.57 3.37 0.12
CA SER A 241 -0.80 3.62 0.59
C SER A 241 -1.50 4.64 -0.29
N GLY A 242 -0.81 5.67 -0.76
CA GLY A 242 -1.35 6.65 -1.70
C GLY A 242 -1.89 5.99 -2.97
N HIS A 243 -1.25 4.91 -3.44
CA HIS A 243 -1.80 4.13 -4.55
C HIS A 243 -3.15 3.48 -4.18
N VAL A 244 -3.27 2.91 -2.98
CA VAL A 244 -4.52 2.33 -2.46
C VAL A 244 -5.60 3.41 -2.25
N THR A 245 -5.28 4.56 -1.64
CA THR A 245 -6.23 5.67 -1.45
C THR A 245 -6.76 6.17 -2.80
N PHE A 246 -5.86 6.50 -3.73
CA PHE A 246 -6.25 7.13 -4.99
C PHE A 246 -7.02 6.19 -5.91
N THR A 247 -6.75 4.88 -5.82
CA THR A 247 -7.58 3.84 -6.46
C THR A 247 -9.07 3.97 -6.12
N LYS A 248 -9.40 4.43 -4.90
CA LYS A 248 -10.78 4.74 -4.49
C LYS A 248 -11.23 6.07 -5.08
N VAL A 249 -10.42 7.13 -4.92
CA VAL A 249 -10.71 8.49 -5.42
C VAL A 249 -11.09 8.48 -6.92
N ILE A 250 -10.36 7.73 -7.75
CA ILE A 250 -10.61 7.61 -9.19
C ILE A 250 -11.21 6.25 -9.60
N ALA A 251 -11.99 5.61 -8.73
CA ALA A 251 -12.60 4.30 -9.01
C ALA A 251 -13.50 4.33 -10.27
N ASP A 252 -14.30 5.38 -10.44
CA ASP A 252 -14.86 5.76 -11.75
C ASP A 252 -13.93 6.76 -12.45
N TRP A 253 -12.85 6.25 -13.05
CA TRP A 253 -11.88 7.08 -13.77
C TRP A 253 -12.50 7.87 -14.94
N GLN A 254 -13.68 7.47 -15.44
CA GLN A 254 -14.36 8.19 -16.53
C GLN A 254 -14.97 9.52 -16.06
N ALA A 255 -15.24 9.67 -14.76
CA ALA A 255 -15.61 10.93 -14.15
C ALA A 255 -14.44 11.94 -14.11
N PHE A 256 -13.18 11.49 -14.22
CA PHE A 256 -11.97 12.31 -14.05
C PHE A 256 -11.17 12.52 -15.34
N LEU A 257 -11.09 11.53 -16.23
CA LEU A 257 -10.23 11.59 -17.42
C LEU A 257 -11.08 11.73 -18.71
N ALA A 258 -10.74 12.71 -19.56
CA ALA A 258 -11.39 12.89 -20.86
C ALA A 258 -10.81 11.96 -21.96
N ILE A 259 -9.77 11.20 -21.62
CA ILE A 259 -9.14 10.18 -22.47
C ILE A 259 -9.09 8.83 -21.71
N PRO A 260 -8.96 7.68 -22.40
CA PRO A 260 -8.82 6.39 -21.75
C PRO A 260 -7.66 6.36 -20.75
N TYR A 261 -7.88 5.82 -19.55
CA TYR A 261 -6.83 5.64 -18.52
C TYR A 261 -5.53 5.07 -19.12
N SER A 262 -5.66 4.04 -19.97
CA SER A 262 -4.58 3.28 -20.60
C SER A 262 -3.87 3.98 -21.77
N THR A 263 -4.16 5.25 -22.08
CA THR A 263 -3.45 6.00 -23.13
C THR A 263 -1.96 6.16 -22.78
N PRO A 264 -0.99 5.70 -23.61
CA PRO A 264 0.43 5.77 -23.30
C PRO A 264 0.96 7.22 -23.22
N VAL A 265 1.77 7.54 -22.20
CA VAL A 265 2.35 8.89 -22.00
C VAL A 265 3.26 9.30 -23.15
N GLN A 266 4.00 8.34 -23.74
CA GLN A 266 4.79 8.57 -24.96
C GLN A 266 3.98 9.14 -26.14
N MET A 267 2.67 8.87 -26.24
CA MET A 267 1.80 9.42 -27.30
C MET A 267 1.37 10.86 -27.04
N LEU A 268 1.51 11.34 -25.80
CA LEU A 268 1.16 12.70 -25.39
C LEU A 268 2.40 13.60 -25.38
N THR A 269 3.54 13.08 -24.91
CA THR A 269 4.79 13.84 -24.68
C THR A 269 5.85 13.64 -25.76
N GLY A 270 5.75 12.58 -26.56
CA GLY A 270 6.82 12.15 -27.48
C GLY A 270 8.01 11.46 -26.81
N ASN A 271 7.97 11.23 -25.49
CA ASN A 271 9.04 10.55 -24.77
C ASN A 271 8.92 9.02 -24.88
N GLU A 272 9.63 8.42 -25.83
CA GLU A 272 9.66 6.95 -26.05
C GLU A 272 10.17 6.12 -24.85
N ALA A 273 10.81 6.75 -23.85
CA ALA A 273 11.21 6.07 -22.63
C ALA A 273 10.08 5.99 -21.58
N ASP A 274 8.98 6.72 -21.74
CA ASP A 274 7.87 6.74 -20.79
C ASP A 274 6.74 5.78 -21.19
N LEU A 275 6.92 4.52 -20.77
CA LEU A 275 6.01 3.41 -21.03
C LEU A 275 4.76 3.40 -20.12
N ARG A 276 4.58 4.41 -19.25
CA ARG A 276 3.39 4.52 -18.37
C ARG A 276 2.13 4.81 -19.18
N SER A 277 0.97 4.48 -18.63
CA SER A 277 -0.29 5.09 -19.08
C SER A 277 -0.48 6.47 -18.44
N PHE A 278 -1.31 7.30 -19.06
CA PHE A 278 -1.71 8.61 -18.57
C PHE A 278 -2.36 8.52 -17.19
N GLY A 279 -3.20 7.50 -16.99
CA GLY A 279 -3.77 7.19 -15.68
C GLY A 279 -2.68 6.91 -14.63
N ASP A 280 -1.69 6.07 -14.95
CA ASP A 280 -0.59 5.74 -14.02
C ASP A 280 0.32 6.95 -13.72
N ALA A 281 0.51 7.86 -14.68
CA ALA A 281 1.26 9.10 -14.48
C ALA A 281 0.50 10.08 -13.56
N PHE A 282 -0.81 10.24 -13.77
CA PHE A 282 -1.69 11.04 -12.92
C PHE A 282 -1.77 10.46 -11.49
N HIS A 283 -1.87 9.13 -11.37
CA HIS A 283 -1.85 8.37 -10.11
C HIS A 283 -0.50 8.54 -9.39
N GLY A 284 0.62 8.43 -10.10
CA GLY A 284 1.97 8.61 -9.54
C GLY A 284 2.25 10.04 -9.07
N ASN A 285 1.65 11.07 -9.69
CA ASN A 285 1.74 12.44 -9.20
C ASN A 285 1.00 12.61 -7.85
N TYR A 286 -0.15 11.96 -7.68
CA TYR A 286 -0.84 11.96 -6.38
C TYR A 286 0.01 11.32 -5.28
N THR A 287 0.59 10.14 -5.52
CA THR A 287 1.38 9.44 -4.50
C THR A 287 2.64 10.21 -4.12
N LEU A 288 3.32 10.79 -5.12
CA LEU A 288 4.46 11.67 -4.89
C LEU A 288 4.10 12.94 -4.11
N VAL A 289 2.94 13.58 -4.34
CA VAL A 289 2.54 14.76 -3.55
C VAL A 289 2.30 14.38 -2.09
N ARG A 290 1.55 13.30 -1.81
CA ARG A 290 1.35 12.84 -0.41
C ARG A 290 2.69 12.50 0.25
N MET A 291 3.59 11.81 -0.47
CA MET A 291 4.93 11.45 0.00
C MET A 291 5.79 12.68 0.36
N VAL A 292 5.87 13.68 -0.52
CA VAL A 292 6.67 14.89 -0.27
C VAL A 292 6.04 15.78 0.81
N GLN A 293 4.70 15.83 0.90
CA GLN A 293 4.01 16.51 2.01
C GLN A 293 4.29 15.86 3.37
N SER A 294 4.49 14.53 3.43
CA SER A 294 4.86 13.85 4.69
C SER A 294 6.28 14.18 5.11
N PHE A 295 7.22 14.31 4.16
CA PHE A 295 8.58 14.79 4.44
C PHE A 295 8.60 16.23 4.92
N ALA A 296 7.88 17.14 4.26
CA ALA A 296 7.72 18.52 4.70
C ALA A 296 7.15 18.63 6.13
N ARG A 297 6.19 17.75 6.48
CA ARG A 297 5.66 17.64 7.84
C ARG A 297 6.67 17.16 8.88
N ILE A 298 7.63 16.32 8.50
CA ILE A 298 8.69 15.86 9.39
C ILE A 298 9.80 16.94 9.53
N LEU A 299 10.08 17.71 8.48
CA LEU A 299 10.94 18.90 8.56
C LEU A 299 10.33 19.97 9.49
N ASP A 300 9.04 20.29 9.34
CA ASP A 300 8.29 21.15 10.27
C ASP A 300 8.47 20.70 11.72
N LEU A 301 8.20 19.42 11.98
CA LEU A 301 8.30 18.83 13.31
C LEU A 301 9.76 18.82 13.83
N HIS A 302 10.77 18.80 12.95
CA HIS A 302 12.17 18.93 13.34
C HIS A 302 12.54 20.39 13.68
N ALA A 303 12.10 21.36 12.89
CA ALA A 303 12.31 22.79 13.16
C ALA A 303 11.66 23.24 14.47
N GLU A 304 10.53 22.64 14.85
CA GLU A 304 9.90 22.80 16.18
C GLU A 304 10.65 22.07 17.33
N GLY A 305 11.69 21.29 17.05
CA GLY A 305 12.45 20.51 18.03
C GLY A 305 11.73 19.24 18.53
N ARG A 306 10.75 18.73 17.77
CA ARG A 306 9.79 17.70 18.21
C ARG A 306 9.89 16.36 17.48
N SER A 307 10.61 16.26 16.36
CA SER A 307 10.63 15.02 15.55
C SER A 307 11.40 13.88 16.19
N GLY A 308 12.49 14.19 16.91
CA GLY A 308 13.44 13.23 17.48
C GLY A 308 14.56 12.80 16.51
N LEU A 309 14.60 13.34 15.29
CA LEU A 309 15.64 13.00 14.31
C LEU A 309 17.02 13.56 14.70
N GLY A 310 18.05 12.72 14.59
CA GLY A 310 19.45 13.13 14.58
C GLY A 310 19.89 13.68 13.22
N ALA A 311 21.10 14.27 13.16
CA ALA A 311 21.60 14.96 11.96
C ALA A 311 21.66 14.08 10.70
N GLU A 312 22.06 12.81 10.82
CA GLU A 312 22.12 11.87 9.69
C GLU A 312 20.74 11.59 9.09
N ALA A 313 19.73 11.36 9.93
CA ALA A 313 18.35 11.15 9.49
C ALA A 313 17.70 12.43 8.94
N LEU A 314 17.99 13.60 9.53
CA LEU A 314 17.59 14.89 8.95
C LEU A 314 18.18 15.07 7.54
N HIS A 315 19.44 14.71 7.36
CA HIS A 315 20.11 14.82 6.07
C HIS A 315 19.55 13.83 5.04
N GLU A 316 19.25 12.60 5.45
CA GLU A 316 18.54 11.61 4.63
C GLU A 316 17.16 12.12 4.17
N LEU A 317 16.39 12.73 5.08
CA LEU A 317 15.08 13.33 4.81
C LEU A 317 15.17 14.44 3.75
N ARG A 318 16.17 15.32 3.84
CA ARG A 318 16.45 16.34 2.81
C ARG A 318 16.71 15.69 1.45
N GLY A 319 17.55 14.65 1.41
CA GLY A 319 17.85 13.89 0.19
C GLY A 319 16.63 13.26 -0.47
N ARG A 320 15.78 12.57 0.32
CA ARG A 320 14.53 11.96 -0.15
C ARG A 320 13.54 13.02 -0.65
N MET A 321 13.42 14.13 0.08
CA MET A 321 12.52 15.23 -0.29
C MET A 321 12.93 15.94 -1.59
N ALA A 322 14.23 16.24 -1.76
CA ALA A 322 14.75 16.81 -3.00
C ALA A 322 14.52 15.89 -4.21
N LEU A 323 14.75 14.57 -4.06
CA LEU A 323 14.46 13.59 -5.12
C LEU A 323 12.96 13.53 -5.45
N GLY A 324 12.10 13.60 -4.42
CA GLY A 324 10.65 13.63 -4.57
C GLY A 324 10.15 14.88 -5.31
N LEU A 325 10.65 16.07 -4.96
CA LEU A 325 10.31 17.34 -5.62
C LEU A 325 10.71 17.33 -7.10
N ARG A 326 11.95 16.92 -7.43
CA ARG A 326 12.41 16.79 -8.84
C ARG A 326 11.52 15.83 -9.65
N ARG A 327 11.03 14.76 -9.02
CA ARG A 327 10.09 13.81 -9.64
C ARG A 327 8.68 14.42 -9.82
N LEU A 328 8.23 15.28 -8.92
CA LEU A 328 6.96 16.00 -9.03
C LEU A 328 6.97 17.09 -10.10
N GLU A 329 7.99 17.94 -10.14
CA GLU A 329 8.18 18.98 -11.17
C GLU A 329 8.09 18.35 -12.58
N THR A 330 8.86 17.28 -12.78
CA THR A 330 8.85 16.48 -14.01
C THR A 330 7.49 15.84 -14.27
N GLY A 331 6.90 15.19 -13.27
CA GLY A 331 5.67 14.41 -13.43
C GLY A 331 4.42 15.25 -13.68
N ILE A 332 4.30 16.42 -13.04
CA ILE A 332 3.15 17.32 -13.20
C ILE A 332 3.22 18.04 -14.54
N SER A 333 4.37 18.62 -14.91
CA SER A 333 4.55 19.32 -16.19
C SER A 333 4.36 18.40 -17.41
N GLN A 334 4.75 17.13 -17.31
CA GLN A 334 4.51 16.10 -18.34
C GLN A 334 3.03 15.88 -18.69
N ILE A 335 2.09 16.26 -17.81
CA ILE A 335 0.65 16.05 -18.00
C ILE A 335 -0.19 17.32 -17.84
N GLU A 336 0.41 18.52 -17.94
CA GLU A 336 -0.26 19.82 -17.82
C GLU A 336 -1.06 20.17 -19.10
N HIS A 337 -2.08 19.37 -19.40
CA HIS A 337 -2.88 19.46 -20.63
C HIS A 337 -4.37 19.41 -20.27
N PRO A 338 -5.05 20.57 -20.09
CA PRO A 338 -6.43 20.63 -19.59
C PRO A 338 -7.45 19.79 -20.38
N GLN A 339 -7.22 19.59 -21.68
CA GLN A 339 -8.05 18.79 -22.58
C GLN A 339 -8.00 17.27 -22.34
N LEU A 340 -7.13 16.77 -21.45
CA LEU A 340 -7.03 15.36 -21.09
C LEU A 340 -7.91 14.97 -19.89
N TYR A 341 -8.50 15.97 -19.22
CA TYR A 341 -9.26 15.81 -17.98
C TYR A 341 -10.72 16.24 -18.14
N THR A 342 -11.59 15.75 -17.27
CA THR A 342 -12.89 16.38 -16.98
C THR A 342 -12.68 17.60 -16.08
N ALA A 343 -13.77 18.25 -15.64
CA ALA A 343 -13.69 19.32 -14.64
C ALA A 343 -13.07 18.83 -13.32
N ASP A 344 -13.46 17.64 -12.85
CA ASP A 344 -13.02 17.08 -11.57
C ASP A 344 -11.57 16.59 -11.63
N GLY A 345 -11.16 15.93 -12.73
CA GLY A 345 -9.76 15.55 -12.93
C GLY A 345 -8.82 16.74 -13.07
N LEU A 346 -9.30 17.84 -13.67
CA LEU A 346 -8.53 19.08 -13.78
C LEU A 346 -8.40 19.79 -12.42
N GLU A 347 -9.39 19.65 -11.53
CA GLU A 347 -9.32 20.16 -10.16
C GLU A 347 -8.34 19.33 -9.29
N ILE A 348 -8.29 18.00 -9.46
CA ILE A 348 -7.21 17.17 -8.88
C ILE A 348 -5.86 17.68 -9.38
N HIS A 349 -5.65 17.78 -10.70
CA HIS A 349 -4.38 18.19 -11.29
C HIS A 349 -3.91 19.56 -10.78
N ARG A 350 -4.82 20.55 -10.73
CA ARG A 350 -4.52 21.89 -10.16
C ARG A 350 -4.09 21.84 -8.70
N ARG A 351 -4.67 20.95 -7.89
CA ARG A 351 -4.30 20.80 -6.47
C ARG A 351 -2.94 20.12 -6.29
N LEU A 352 -2.59 19.17 -7.16
CA LEU A 352 -1.25 18.60 -7.18
C LEU A 352 -0.20 19.67 -7.57
N ALA A 353 -0.48 20.49 -8.59
CA ALA A 353 0.38 21.59 -9.00
C ALA A 353 0.50 22.69 -7.91
N ALA A 354 -0.60 23.07 -7.28
CA ALA A 354 -0.59 24.04 -6.17
C ALA A 354 0.15 23.50 -4.93
N ALA A 355 0.03 22.20 -4.65
CA ALA A 355 0.78 21.55 -3.58
C ALA A 355 2.29 21.53 -3.84
N LEU A 356 2.72 21.25 -5.09
CA LEU A 356 4.12 21.36 -5.48
C LEU A 356 4.65 22.79 -5.27
N ALA A 357 3.96 23.79 -5.83
CA ALA A 357 4.37 25.19 -5.71
C ALA A 357 4.43 25.68 -4.25
N GLU A 358 3.54 25.22 -3.37
CA GLU A 358 3.63 25.50 -1.93
C GLU A 358 4.84 24.80 -1.27
N LEU A 359 5.14 23.54 -1.62
CA LEU A 359 6.30 22.83 -1.09
C LEU A 359 7.62 23.49 -1.51
N GLU A 360 7.74 23.87 -2.78
CA GLU A 360 8.90 24.59 -3.32
C GLU A 360 9.08 25.96 -2.63
N THR A 361 8.01 26.76 -2.57
CA THR A 361 8.02 28.10 -1.94
C THR A 361 8.43 28.06 -0.46
N ARG A 362 8.24 26.91 0.22
CA ARG A 362 8.47 26.76 1.65
C ARG A 362 9.78 26.08 2.03
N HIS A 363 10.26 25.15 1.20
CA HIS A 363 11.35 24.23 1.55
C HIS A 363 12.47 24.16 0.49
N LEU A 364 12.51 25.02 -0.53
CA LEU A 364 13.64 25.05 -1.46
C LEU A 364 14.95 25.45 -0.74
N ASP A 365 14.91 26.51 0.09
CA ASP A 365 16.00 26.93 0.97
C ASP A 365 16.48 25.81 1.91
N ASP A 366 15.60 24.88 2.33
CA ASP A 366 15.95 23.72 3.15
C ASP A 366 16.75 22.66 2.37
N LEU A 367 16.91 22.79 1.04
CA LEU A 367 17.42 21.75 0.13
C LEU A 367 18.53 22.25 -0.85
N ASP A 368 18.86 23.54 -0.84
CA ASP A 368 19.77 24.21 -1.79
C ASP A 368 21.22 23.66 -1.85
N ASP A 369 21.68 22.97 -0.80
CA ASP A 369 23.04 22.37 -0.70
C ASP A 369 23.10 20.88 -1.10
N VAL A 370 22.01 20.32 -1.65
CA VAL A 370 21.82 18.86 -1.77
C VAL A 370 22.02 18.33 -3.21
N ASP A 371 23.11 17.59 -3.46
CA ASP A 371 23.37 16.92 -4.74
C ASP A 371 22.62 15.58 -4.89
N ILE A 372 21.57 15.58 -5.70
CA ILE A 372 20.81 14.39 -6.14
C ILE A 372 21.09 13.96 -7.59
N SER A 373 22.17 14.44 -8.23
CA SER A 373 22.46 14.18 -9.66
C SER A 373 22.70 12.70 -10.00
N ASP A 374 23.15 11.91 -9.03
CA ASP A 374 23.54 10.49 -9.16
C ASP A 374 22.58 9.55 -8.39
N GLN A 375 21.43 10.08 -7.96
CA GLN A 375 20.38 9.28 -7.34
C GLN A 375 19.55 8.55 -8.41
N PRO A 376 19.36 7.22 -8.28
CA PRO A 376 18.46 6.47 -9.16
C PRO A 376 16.98 6.77 -8.85
N TYR A 377 16.07 6.07 -9.52
CA TYR A 377 14.62 6.25 -9.35
C TYR A 377 14.14 6.00 -7.91
N VAL A 378 14.68 4.95 -7.28
CA VAL A 378 14.56 4.68 -5.84
C VAL A 378 15.75 5.34 -5.14
N PHE A 379 15.51 6.02 -4.01
CA PHE A 379 16.56 6.69 -3.25
C PHE A 379 17.57 5.70 -2.65
N GLU A 380 18.85 5.88 -2.93
CA GLU A 380 19.95 5.12 -2.31
C GLU A 380 20.68 5.99 -1.29
N ALA A 381 20.30 5.86 0.00
CA ALA A 381 20.84 6.63 1.12
C ALA A 381 22.37 6.56 1.21
N ARG A 382 22.98 5.40 0.90
CA ARG A 382 24.43 5.28 0.84
C ARG A 382 25.06 6.19 -0.22
N ARG A 383 24.59 6.14 -1.47
CA ARG A 383 25.09 7.05 -2.53
C ARG A 383 24.84 8.51 -2.18
N PHE A 384 23.75 8.77 -1.48
CA PHE A 384 23.40 10.09 -1.03
C PHE A 384 24.45 10.64 -0.06
N PHE A 385 24.79 9.89 1.00
CA PHE A 385 25.84 10.26 1.96
C PHE A 385 27.25 10.25 1.37
N ASP A 386 27.56 9.34 0.45
CA ASP A 386 28.85 9.27 -0.25
C ASP A 386 29.12 10.55 -1.10
N ARG A 387 28.06 11.24 -1.57
CA ARG A 387 28.14 12.52 -2.31
C ARG A 387 27.87 13.76 -1.45
N ASN A 388 27.03 13.63 -0.44
CA ASN A 388 26.64 14.69 0.50
C ASN A 388 27.04 14.26 1.92
N PRO A 389 28.32 14.42 2.33
CA PRO A 389 28.73 14.09 3.69
C PRO A 389 27.94 14.91 4.72
N VAL A 390 27.47 14.25 5.79
CA VAL A 390 26.73 14.93 6.88
C VAL A 390 27.62 16.05 7.47
N PRO A 391 27.11 17.29 7.62
CA PRO A 391 27.83 18.37 8.28
C PRO A 391 28.29 18.01 9.70
N ARG A 392 29.45 18.51 10.10
CA ARG A 392 30.12 18.21 11.39
C ARG A 392 29.85 19.25 12.47
#